data_AF-A0A963NT48-F1
#
_entry.id   AF-A0A963NT48-F1
#
_cell.length_a   1.000
_cell.length_b   1.000
_cell.length_c   1.000
_cell.angle_alpha   90.00
_cell.angle_beta   90.00
_cell.angle_gamma   90.00
#
_symmetry.space_group_name_H-M   'P 1'
#
loop_
_entity.id
_entity.type
_entity.pdbx_description
1 polymer ?
#
loop_
_entity_poly.entity_id
_entity_poly.type
_entity_poly.pdbx_seq_one_letter_code
_entity_poly.pdbx_strand_id
1 'polypeptide(L)'
;DQEEAPEKKQYQDVIQKFYSYAEEMGYDNLIKADKALNKYFETMEYEENSQVNEIIENYDNATFWDELVSGLALRDAQEIEGNDAFNKMSPEERIQLLYPLEEKYHEEFMANDLANLQIKK
;
A
#
# COMPACT_ATOMS: atom_id res chain seq x y z
N ASP A 1 14.40 12.52 6.56
CA ASP A 1 14.78 13.22 5.33
C ASP A 1 14.38 12.41 4.11
N GLN A 2 13.14 12.56 3.66
CA GLN A 2 12.74 12.15 2.32
C GLN A 2 12.54 13.44 1.53
N GLU A 3 13.35 13.63 0.49
CA GLU A 3 13.15 14.71 -0.48
C GLU A 3 11.79 14.52 -1.16
N GLU A 4 10.82 15.37 -0.83
CA GLU A 4 9.52 15.41 -1.47
C GLU A 4 9.70 15.79 -2.95
N ALA A 5 9.45 14.82 -3.84
CA ALA A 5 9.44 15.07 -5.27
C ALA A 5 8.51 16.25 -5.60
N PRO A 6 8.93 17.22 -6.44
CA PRO A 6 8.21 18.48 -6.66
C PRO A 6 6.76 18.32 -7.14
N GLU A 7 6.45 17.22 -7.81
CA GLU A 7 5.10 16.87 -8.26
C GLU A 7 4.12 16.62 -7.08
N LYS A 8 4.62 16.24 -5.91
CA LYS A 8 3.80 16.01 -4.70
C LYS A 8 3.44 17.31 -3.98
N LYS A 9 4.21 18.39 -4.18
CA LYS A 9 4.05 19.64 -3.43
C LYS A 9 2.71 20.33 -3.72
N GLN A 10 2.30 20.38 -4.99
CA GLN A 10 1.02 21.01 -5.35
C GLN A 10 -0.19 20.31 -4.70
N TYR A 11 -0.14 18.99 -4.57
CA TYR A 11 -1.20 18.22 -3.91
C TYR A 11 -1.19 18.45 -2.40
N GLN A 12 0.00 18.50 -1.80
CA GLN A 12 0.14 18.83 -0.39
C GLN A 12 -0.34 20.24 -0.06
N ASP A 13 -0.05 21.23 -0.90
CA ASP A 13 -0.54 22.60 -0.69
C ASP A 13 -2.08 22.66 -0.70
N VAL A 14 -2.71 21.88 -1.58
CA VAL A 14 -4.18 21.73 -1.61
C VAL A 14 -4.70 21.04 -0.33
N ILE A 15 -4.06 19.97 0.13
CA ILE A 15 -4.42 19.28 1.38
C ILE A 15 -4.30 20.23 2.58
N GLN A 16 -3.17 20.94 2.69
CA GLN A 16 -2.94 21.92 3.74
C GLN A 16 -3.99 23.05 3.70
N LYS A 17 -4.43 23.44 2.50
CA LYS A 17 -5.51 24.42 2.36
C LYS A 17 -6.83 23.89 2.90
N PHE A 18 -7.21 22.64 2.62
CA PHE A 18 -8.41 22.04 3.21
C PHE A 18 -8.29 21.91 4.73
N TYR A 19 -7.13 21.45 5.23
CA TYR A 19 -6.87 21.32 6.66
C TYR A 19 -6.93 22.64 7.41
N SER A 20 -6.58 23.76 6.76
CA SER A 20 -6.70 25.09 7.37
C SER A 20 -8.11 25.50 7.77
N TYR A 21 -9.15 24.86 7.21
CA TYR A 21 -10.54 25.09 7.56
C TYR A 21 -11.06 24.14 8.65
N ALA A 22 -10.30 23.12 9.04
CA ALA A 22 -10.79 22.08 9.94
C ALA A 22 -11.28 22.62 11.29
N GLU A 23 -10.51 23.53 11.91
CA GLU A 23 -10.90 24.16 13.18
C GLU A 23 -12.18 25.00 13.03
N GLU A 24 -12.27 25.84 11.99
CA GLU A 24 -13.46 26.66 11.72
C GLU A 24 -14.71 25.82 11.44
N MET A 25 -14.53 24.61 10.91
CA MET A 25 -15.60 23.66 10.61
C MET A 25 -15.91 22.69 11.75
N GLY A 26 -15.21 22.77 12.89
CA GLY A 26 -15.44 21.92 14.06
C GLY A 26 -14.81 20.51 13.99
N TYR A 27 -13.72 20.37 13.24
CA TYR A 27 -12.94 19.13 13.08
C TYR A 27 -11.51 19.25 13.64
N ASP A 28 -11.30 20.11 14.64
CA ASP A 28 -10.01 20.30 15.32
C ASP A 28 -9.55 19.06 16.13
N ASN A 29 -10.50 18.18 16.46
CA ASN A 29 -10.23 16.87 17.01
C ASN A 29 -9.55 15.94 15.98
N LEU A 30 -9.81 16.11 14.69
CA LEU A 30 -9.25 15.29 13.61
C LEU A 30 -7.98 15.88 13.02
N ILE A 31 -7.92 17.20 12.83
CA ILE A 31 -6.79 17.90 12.19
C ILE A 31 -6.31 19.03 13.10
N LYS A 32 -5.01 19.08 13.37
CA LYS A 32 -4.41 20.05 14.29
C LYS A 32 -3.33 20.90 13.62
N ALA A 33 -3.32 22.19 13.96
CA ALA A 33 -2.25 23.09 13.56
C ALA A 33 -0.99 22.90 14.42
N ASP A 34 0.14 22.69 13.78
CA ASP A 34 1.47 22.82 14.38
C ASP A 34 2.02 24.23 14.08
N LYS A 35 2.08 25.06 15.13
CA LYS A 35 2.55 26.45 15.01
C LYS A 35 4.05 26.57 14.77
N ALA A 36 4.85 25.60 15.20
CA ALA A 36 6.29 25.62 15.00
C ALA A 36 6.63 25.34 13.54
N LEU A 37 5.87 24.45 12.91
CA LEU A 37 6.05 24.07 11.51
C LEU A 37 5.18 24.88 10.54
N ASN A 38 4.23 25.66 11.06
CA ASN A 38 3.23 26.41 10.28
C ASN A 38 2.49 25.48 9.28
N LYS A 39 2.10 24.30 9.75
CA LYS A 39 1.44 23.23 8.99
C LYS A 39 0.32 22.60 9.80
N TYR A 40 -0.54 21.84 9.13
CA TYR A 40 -1.61 21.07 9.74
C TYR A 40 -1.34 19.58 9.59
N PHE A 41 -1.68 18.81 10.61
CA PHE A 41 -1.45 17.37 10.67
C PHE A 41 -2.69 16.64 11.17
N GLU A 42 -2.85 15.42 10.67
CA GLU A 42 -3.77 14.42 11.18
C GLU A 42 -3.47 14.13 12.66
N THR A 43 -4.53 13.93 13.43
CA THR A 43 -4.44 13.46 14.82
C THR A 43 -4.57 11.94 14.88
N MET A 44 -4.28 11.38 16.05
CA MET A 44 -4.56 9.98 16.34
C MET A 44 -6.05 9.62 16.14
N GLU A 45 -6.97 10.54 16.45
CA GLU A 45 -8.40 10.27 16.24
C GLU A 45 -8.76 10.17 14.75
N TYR A 46 -8.10 10.96 13.90
CA TYR A 46 -8.24 10.83 12.45
C TYR A 46 -7.75 9.47 11.96
N GLU A 47 -6.56 9.06 12.40
CA GLU A 47 -5.95 7.79 11.96
C GLU A 47 -6.73 6.57 12.43
N GLU A 48 -7.24 6.57 13.67
CA GLU A 48 -7.84 5.37 14.26
C GLU A 48 -9.37 5.30 14.09
N ASN A 49 -10.05 6.46 14.13
CA ASN A 49 -11.51 6.51 14.30
C ASN A 49 -12.26 7.21 13.18
N SER A 50 -11.56 7.77 12.18
CA SER A 50 -12.23 8.36 11.03
C SER A 50 -12.68 7.29 10.02
N GLN A 51 -13.63 7.66 9.16
CA GLN A 51 -14.07 6.81 8.04
C GLN A 51 -12.94 6.46 7.07
N VAL A 52 -11.83 7.21 7.10
CA VAL A 52 -10.67 6.93 6.24
C VAL A 52 -10.05 5.59 6.62
N ASN A 53 -9.94 5.28 7.91
CA ASN A 53 -9.41 4.00 8.36
C ASN A 53 -10.30 2.83 7.88
N GLU A 54 -11.63 2.96 8.00
CA GLU A 54 -12.56 1.94 7.50
C GLU A 54 -12.40 1.70 5.98
N ILE A 55 -12.18 2.76 5.20
CA ILE A 55 -11.93 2.64 3.76
C ILE A 55 -10.61 1.90 3.48
N ILE A 56 -9.54 2.24 4.21
CA ILE A 56 -8.23 1.60 4.07
C ILE A 56 -8.32 0.12 4.47
N GLU A 57 -8.88 -0.18 5.64
CA GLU A 57 -9.05 -1.56 6.12
C GLU A 57 -9.89 -2.41 5.16
N ASN A 58 -10.95 -1.84 4.57
CA ASN A 58 -11.75 -2.55 3.58
C ASN A 58 -10.97 -2.83 2.29
N TYR A 59 -10.16 -1.87 1.83
CA TYR A 59 -9.27 -2.08 0.68
C TYR A 59 -8.24 -3.16 0.99
N ASP A 60 -7.51 -3.04 2.10
CA ASP A 60 -6.47 -3.97 2.51
C ASP A 60 -7.04 -5.38 2.66
N ASN A 61 -8.18 -5.55 3.32
CA ASN A 61 -8.83 -6.85 3.45
C ASN A 61 -9.28 -7.43 2.11
N ALA A 62 -9.70 -6.59 1.16
CA ALA A 62 -10.15 -7.04 -0.16
C ALA A 62 -8.98 -7.46 -1.06
N THR A 63 -7.80 -6.83 -0.92
CA THR A 63 -6.63 -7.10 -1.80
C THR A 63 -5.56 -7.96 -1.15
N PHE A 64 -5.58 -8.15 0.18
CA PHE A 64 -4.49 -8.81 0.93
C PHE A 64 -4.04 -10.14 0.32
N TRP A 65 -5.00 -11.04 0.03
CA TRP A 65 -4.67 -12.37 -0.48
C TRP A 65 -4.11 -12.32 -1.90
N ASP A 66 -4.67 -11.47 -2.76
CA ASP A 66 -4.19 -11.31 -4.14
C ASP A 66 -2.79 -10.69 -4.15
N GLU A 67 -2.54 -9.67 -3.32
CA GLU A 67 -1.22 -9.04 -3.20
C GLU A 67 -0.17 -10.01 -2.63
N LEU A 68 -0.55 -10.83 -1.66
CA LEU A 68 0.33 -11.86 -1.11
C LEU A 68 0.68 -12.92 -2.16
N VAL A 69 -0.31 -13.42 -2.91
CA VAL A 69 -0.12 -14.40 -3.98
C VAL A 69 0.78 -13.85 -5.08
N SER A 70 0.46 -12.67 -5.63
CA SER A 70 1.25 -12.05 -6.69
C SER A 70 2.67 -11.71 -6.23
N GLY A 71 2.84 -11.27 -4.97
CA GLY A 71 4.16 -11.00 -4.40
C GLY A 71 5.04 -12.26 -4.30
N LEU A 72 4.47 -13.38 -3.87
CA LEU A 72 5.19 -14.66 -3.77
C LEU A 72 5.49 -15.26 -5.14
N ALA A 73 4.54 -15.18 -6.07
CA ALA A 73 4.74 -15.60 -7.46
C ALA A 73 5.86 -14.80 -8.13
N LEU A 74 5.88 -13.47 -7.95
CA LEU A 74 6.92 -12.60 -8.48
C LEU A 74 8.30 -12.94 -7.90
N ARG A 75 8.38 -13.12 -6.58
CA ARG A 75 9.64 -13.53 -5.92
C ARG A 75 10.18 -14.82 -6.52
N ASP A 76 9.35 -15.84 -6.61
CA ASP A 76 9.77 -17.16 -7.08
C ASP A 76 10.12 -17.13 -8.58
N ALA A 77 9.36 -16.39 -9.40
CA ALA A 77 9.69 -16.17 -10.80
C ALA A 77 11.07 -15.52 -10.98
N GLN A 78 11.40 -14.52 -10.15
CA GLN A 78 12.72 -13.87 -10.15
C GLN A 78 13.83 -14.80 -9.65
N GLU A 79 13.56 -15.70 -8.71
CA GLU A 79 14.51 -16.72 -8.26
C GLU A 79 14.77 -17.79 -9.34
N ILE A 80 13.74 -18.20 -10.09
CA ILE A 80 13.82 -19.22 -11.15
C ILE A 80 14.59 -18.70 -12.36
N GLU A 81 14.23 -17.52 -12.86
CA GLU A 81 14.78 -16.96 -14.10
C GLU A 81 16.04 -16.11 -13.87
N GLY A 82 16.15 -15.54 -12.67
CA GLY A 82 17.10 -14.46 -12.37
C GLY A 82 16.53 -13.08 -12.75
N ASN A 83 16.77 -12.09 -11.89
CA ASN A 83 16.24 -10.73 -12.03
C ASN A 83 16.49 -10.10 -13.40
N ASP A 84 17.70 -10.23 -13.95
CA ASP A 84 18.06 -9.63 -15.24
C ASP A 84 17.33 -10.28 -16.42
N ALA A 85 17.06 -11.58 -16.36
CA ALA A 85 16.33 -12.29 -17.40
C ALA A 85 14.84 -11.95 -17.32
N PHE A 86 14.26 -12.02 -16.12
CA PHE A 86 12.86 -11.66 -15.86
C PHE A 86 12.54 -10.23 -16.32
N ASN A 87 13.43 -9.28 -16.03
CA ASN A 87 13.23 -7.87 -16.42
C ASN A 87 13.27 -7.65 -17.94
N LYS A 88 13.88 -8.56 -18.71
CA LYS A 88 13.93 -8.50 -20.17
C LYS A 88 12.77 -9.22 -20.86
N MET A 89 12.00 -10.03 -20.12
CA MET A 89 10.83 -10.72 -20.66
C MET A 89 9.76 -9.73 -21.12
N SER A 90 9.03 -10.11 -22.16
CA SER A 90 7.82 -9.42 -22.59
C SER A 90 6.71 -9.55 -21.53
N PRO A 91 5.70 -8.67 -21.55
CA PRO A 91 4.53 -8.81 -20.68
C PRO A 91 3.86 -10.19 -20.78
N GLU A 92 3.74 -10.74 -21.99
CA GLU A 92 3.14 -12.05 -22.23
C GLU A 92 3.97 -13.19 -21.62
N GLU A 93 5.30 -13.14 -21.77
CA GLU A 93 6.22 -14.11 -21.15
C GLU A 93 6.12 -14.07 -19.63
N ARG A 94 6.03 -12.88 -19.04
CA ARG A 94 5.83 -12.73 -17.59
C ARG A 94 4.49 -13.31 -17.13
N ILE A 95 3.40 -13.08 -17.88
CA ILE A 95 2.09 -13.65 -17.54
C ILE A 95 2.15 -15.18 -17.58
N GLN A 96 2.75 -15.77 -18.62
CA GLN A 96 2.88 -17.23 -18.74
C GLN A 96 3.69 -17.85 -17.59
N LEU A 97 4.69 -17.12 -17.07
CA LEU A 97 5.50 -17.55 -15.94
C LEU A 97 4.78 -17.37 -14.59
N LEU A 98 4.13 -16.22 -14.37
CA LEU A 98 3.52 -15.87 -13.10
C LEU A 98 2.22 -16.63 -12.84
N TYR A 99 1.36 -16.78 -13.85
CA TYR A 99 0.05 -17.40 -13.70
C TYR A 99 0.05 -18.77 -12.99
N PRO A 100 0.89 -19.76 -13.38
CA PRO A 100 0.91 -21.05 -12.67
C PRO A 100 1.48 -20.95 -11.24
N LEU A 101 2.34 -19.98 -10.95
CA LEU A 101 2.82 -19.73 -9.59
C LEU A 101 1.73 -19.10 -8.73
N GLU A 102 0.97 -18.16 -9.29
CA GLU A 102 -0.18 -17.56 -8.62
C GLU A 102 -1.26 -18.60 -8.32
N GLU A 103 -1.62 -19.45 -9.30
CA GLU A 103 -2.57 -20.55 -9.12
C GLU A 103 -2.15 -21.49 -7.97
N LYS A 104 -0.88 -21.88 -7.93
CA LYS A 104 -0.32 -22.69 -6.84
C LYS A 104 -0.49 -22.01 -5.47
N TYR A 105 -0.22 -20.72 -5.37
CA TYR A 105 -0.33 -20.01 -4.10
C TYR A 105 -1.79 -19.77 -3.69
N HIS A 106 -2.69 -19.52 -4.64
CA HIS A 106 -4.13 -19.48 -4.37
C HIS A 106 -4.62 -20.82 -3.80
N GLU A 107 -4.28 -21.94 -4.44
CA GLU A 107 -4.66 -23.27 -3.94
C GLU A 107 -4.13 -23.54 -2.53
N GLU A 108 -2.87 -23.17 -2.29
CA GLU A 108 -2.22 -23.33 -0.98
C GLU A 108 -2.93 -22.53 0.11
N PHE A 109 -3.17 -21.23 -0.11
CA PHE A 109 -3.79 -20.38 0.91
C PHE A 109 -5.27 -20.72 1.13
N MET A 110 -5.99 -21.15 0.09
CA MET A 110 -7.37 -21.65 0.26
C MET A 110 -7.43 -22.91 1.11
N ALA A 111 -6.44 -23.81 1.01
CA ALA A 111 -6.43 -25.09 1.72
C ALA A 111 -5.83 -25.02 3.12
N ASN A 112 -4.77 -24.22 3.29
CA ASN A 112 -3.88 -24.28 4.44
C ASN A 112 -3.71 -22.95 5.17
N ASP A 113 -4.34 -21.87 4.70
CA ASP A 113 -4.13 -20.52 5.24
C ASP A 113 -2.60 -20.24 5.29
N LEU A 114 -2.10 -19.54 6.30
CA LEU A 114 -0.67 -19.24 6.45
C LEU A 114 0.18 -20.40 7.02
N ALA A 115 -0.36 -21.61 7.20
CA ALA A 115 0.31 -22.69 7.95
C ALA A 115 1.67 -23.10 7.36
N ASN A 116 1.82 -23.04 6.03
CA ASN A 116 3.05 -23.41 5.33
C ASN A 116 3.86 -22.20 4.83
N LEU A 117 3.42 -20.98 5.10
CA LEU A 117 4.12 -19.78 4.67
C LEU A 117 5.45 -19.64 5.45
N GLN A 118 6.54 -19.49 4.71
CA GLN A 118 7.87 -19.22 5.28
C GLN A 118 8.42 -17.91 4.75
N ILE A 119 8.84 -17.04 5.67
CA ILE A 119 9.50 -15.78 5.34
C ILE A 119 11.01 -16.02 5.28
N LYS A 120 11.59 -15.84 4.10
CA LYS A 120 13.05 -15.86 3.91
C LYS A 120 13.64 -14.53 4.41
N LYS A 121 14.74 -14.60 5.16
CA LYS A 121 15.52 -13.44 5.60
C LYS A 121 16.59 -13.06 4.58
#